data_AF-A0A1Y1UY86-F1
#
_entry.id   AF-A0A1Y1UY86-F1
#
_cell.length_a   1.000
_cell.length_b   1.000
_cell.length_c   1.000
_cell.angle_alpha   90.00
_cell.angle_beta   90.00
_cell.angle_gamma   90.00
#
_symmetry.space_group_name_H-M   'P 1'
#
loop_
_entity.id
_entity.type
_entity.pdbx_description
1 polymer ?
#
loop_
_entity_poly.entity_id
_entity_poly.type
_entity_poly.pdbx_seq_one_letter_code
_entity_poly.pdbx_strand_id
1 'polypeptide(L)'
;MMIASSPGSLYAIIFAYYIGGDKALSICLCLISTLLSTITYPLIMMVSSFINNISLSSLIPFWQTISASFTQLIPISVGWIVAHYFPTISLYGSKLLSLSACLAILASMSSSILKIGTTIFSQWEIYIVSIVLSIFGYLIGWSLAKLMKLNPFQCRSLCFHCGMQNTTVSIAIIQ
;
A
#
# COMPACT_ATOMS: atom_id res chain seq x y z
N MET A 1 11.18 0.21 8.28
CA MET A 1 10.89 1.66 8.14
C MET A 1 10.24 1.97 6.79
N MET A 2 10.88 1.64 5.66
CA MET A 2 10.33 1.82 4.30
C MET A 2 8.88 1.34 4.10
N ILE A 3 8.58 0.12 4.53
CA ILE A 3 7.25 -0.49 4.37
C ILE A 3 6.20 0.29 5.17
N ALA A 4 6.54 0.72 6.39
CA ALA A 4 5.66 1.50 7.26
C ALA A 4 5.35 2.90 6.73
N SER A 5 6.27 3.51 5.98
CA SER A 5 6.07 4.82 5.34
C SER A 5 5.42 4.73 3.97
N SER A 6 5.24 3.52 3.42
CA SER A 6 4.67 3.34 2.08
C SER A 6 3.18 3.71 2.03
N PRO A 7 2.68 4.18 0.87
CA PRO A 7 1.28 4.54 0.74
C PRO A 7 0.36 3.33 0.83
N GLY A 8 -0.95 3.57 0.90
CA GLY A 8 -1.95 2.52 0.89
C GLY A 8 -1.84 1.64 -0.36
N SER A 9 -1.96 0.32 -0.19
CA SER A 9 -1.92 -0.62 -1.33
C SER A 9 -3.19 -0.57 -2.18
N LEU A 10 -3.04 -0.79 -3.49
CA LEU A 10 -4.18 -1.01 -4.40
C LEU A 10 -4.94 -2.29 -4.04
N TYR A 11 -4.26 -3.28 -3.47
CA TYR A 11 -4.86 -4.51 -2.98
C TYR A 11 -5.87 -4.24 -1.86
N ALA A 12 -5.61 -3.28 -0.97
CA ALA A 12 -6.53 -2.90 0.10
C ALA A 12 -7.91 -2.48 -0.43
N ILE A 13 -7.98 -1.81 -1.58
CA ILE A 13 -9.24 -1.39 -2.21
C ILE A 13 -10.08 -2.62 -2.59
N ILE A 14 -9.43 -3.65 -3.13
CA ILE A 14 -10.08 -4.87 -3.62
C ILE A 14 -10.55 -5.73 -2.44
N PHE A 15 -9.71 -5.92 -1.43
CA PHE A 15 -10.11 -6.65 -0.22
C PHE A 15 -11.23 -5.94 0.54
N ALA A 16 -11.15 -4.62 0.66
CA ALA A 16 -12.25 -3.82 1.21
C ALA A 16 -13.54 -4.01 0.40
N TYR A 17 -13.47 -4.06 -0.93
CA TYR A 17 -14.64 -4.36 -1.78
C TYR A 17 -15.28 -5.71 -1.44
N TYR A 18 -14.49 -6.79 -1.33
CA TYR A 18 -15.01 -8.14 -1.05
C TYR A 18 -15.62 -8.29 0.34
N ILE A 19 -15.10 -7.55 1.32
CA ILE A 19 -15.58 -7.59 2.71
C ILE A 19 -16.76 -6.62 2.92
N GLY A 20 -17.25 -6.00 1.85
CA GLY A 20 -18.34 -5.03 1.90
C GLY A 20 -17.92 -3.78 2.67
N GLY A 21 -16.78 -3.22 2.32
CA GLY A 21 -16.35 -1.88 2.71
C GLY A 21 -16.91 -0.81 1.78
N ASP A 22 -16.80 0.45 2.19
CA ASP A 22 -17.14 1.60 1.36
C ASP A 22 -16.09 1.79 0.25
N LYS A 23 -16.51 1.59 -1.01
CA LYS A 23 -15.65 1.66 -2.20
C LYS A 23 -15.14 3.07 -2.45
N ALA A 24 -16.02 4.07 -2.31
CA ALA A 24 -15.67 5.46 -2.59
C ALA A 24 -14.64 5.95 -1.57
N LEU A 25 -14.86 5.61 -0.28
CA LEU A 25 -13.92 5.94 0.77
C LEU A 25 -12.56 5.27 0.54
N SER A 26 -12.51 3.99 0.18
CA SER A 26 -11.24 3.28 -0.08
C SER A 26 -10.43 3.92 -1.20
N ILE A 27 -11.07 4.34 -2.30
CA ILE A 27 -10.38 5.01 -3.41
C ILE A 27 -9.82 6.36 -2.96
N CYS A 28 -10.61 7.14 -2.22
CA CYS A 28 -10.16 8.42 -1.67
C CYS A 28 -9.01 8.24 -0.67
N LEU A 29 -9.09 7.27 0.23
CA LEU A 29 -8.02 6.93 1.16
C LEU A 29 -6.72 6.59 0.43
N CYS A 30 -6.80 5.76 -0.62
CA CYS A 30 -5.65 5.42 -1.44
C CYS A 30 -5.04 6.67 -2.08
N LEU A 31 -5.84 7.48 -2.77
CA LEU A 31 -5.41 8.73 -3.42
C LEU A 31 -4.75 9.71 -2.46
N ILE A 32 -5.41 9.96 -1.32
CA ILE A 32 -4.91 10.89 -0.31
C ILE A 32 -3.61 10.31 0.29
N SER A 33 -3.55 9.01 0.58
CA SER A 33 -2.34 8.38 1.11
C SER A 33 -1.17 8.41 0.12
N THR A 34 -1.41 8.23 -1.18
CA THR A 34 -0.36 8.31 -2.21
C THR A 34 0.12 9.74 -2.40
N LEU A 35 -0.79 10.71 -2.43
CA LEU A 35 -0.45 12.14 -2.42
C LEU A 35 0.39 12.51 -1.19
N LEU A 36 -0.07 12.16 0.02
CA LEU A 36 0.71 12.45 1.24
C LEU A 36 2.05 11.70 1.24
N SER A 37 2.09 10.47 0.73
CA SER A 37 3.33 9.69 0.66
C SER A 37 4.39 10.35 -0.22
N THR A 38 4.00 11.07 -1.28
CA THR A 38 4.98 11.77 -2.14
C THR A 38 5.84 12.76 -1.35
N ILE A 39 5.29 13.36 -0.28
CA ILE A 39 5.96 14.34 0.57
C ILE A 39 6.51 13.68 1.84
N THR A 40 5.72 12.82 2.49
CA THR A 40 6.06 12.23 3.79
C THR A 40 7.15 11.15 3.67
N TYR A 41 7.15 10.36 2.60
CA TYR A 41 8.16 9.32 2.40
C TYR A 41 9.60 9.88 2.32
N PRO A 42 9.92 10.89 1.48
CA PRO A 42 11.26 11.45 1.46
C PRO A 42 11.66 12.10 2.80
N LEU A 43 10.71 12.71 3.52
CA LEU A 43 10.95 13.29 4.84
C LEU A 43 11.33 12.22 5.88
N ILE A 44 10.58 11.13 5.95
CA ILE A 44 10.85 10.00 6.86
C ILE A 44 12.21 9.38 6.53
N MET A 45 12.54 9.28 5.25
CA MET A 45 13.84 8.77 4.82
C MET A 45 14.98 9.68 5.22
N MET A 46 14.83 11.00 5.07
CA MET A 46 15.82 11.97 5.52
C MET A 46 16.07 11.84 7.03
N VAL A 47 15.01 11.77 7.84
CA VAL A 47 15.12 11.59 9.30
C VAL A 47 15.78 10.26 9.65
N SER A 48 15.43 9.16 8.98
CA SER A 48 16.05 7.86 9.25
C SER A 48 17.54 7.82 8.90
N SER A 49 17.95 8.54 7.85
CA SER A 49 19.35 8.70 7.47
C SER A 49 20.15 9.44 8.55
N PHE A 50 19.59 10.52 9.09
CA PHE A 50 20.17 11.25 10.21
C PHE A 50 20.30 10.41 11.49
N ILE A 51 19.27 9.62 11.83
CA ILE A 51 19.29 8.78 13.05
C ILE A 51 20.34 7.68 12.96
N ASN A 52 20.52 7.08 11.78
CA ASN A 52 21.41 5.94 11.60
C ASN A 52 22.85 6.34 11.23
N ASN A 53 23.18 7.63 11.11
CA ASN A 53 24.48 8.14 10.64
C ASN A 53 24.95 7.52 9.31
N ILE A 54 24.01 7.21 8.41
CA ILE A 54 24.32 6.62 7.11
C ILE A 54 24.40 7.76 6.07
N SER A 55 25.36 7.69 5.15
CA SER A 55 25.53 8.72 4.14
C SER A 55 24.31 8.82 3.22
N LEU A 56 23.77 10.03 3.05
CA LEU A 56 22.59 10.32 2.21
C LEU A 56 22.71 9.80 0.77
N SER A 57 23.94 9.66 0.27
CA SER A 57 24.26 9.20 -1.08
C SER A 57 24.12 7.68 -1.29
N SER A 58 24.09 6.88 -0.23
CA SER A 58 24.10 5.41 -0.32
C SER A 58 22.74 4.74 -0.14
N LEU A 59 21.76 5.43 0.45
CA LEU A 59 20.49 4.80 0.84
C LEU A 59 19.29 5.15 -0.03
N ILE A 60 19.14 6.37 -0.56
CA ILE A 60 17.94 6.73 -1.33
C ILE A 60 18.22 7.85 -2.34
N PRO A 61 18.13 7.60 -3.65
CA PRO A 61 18.00 8.67 -4.63
C PRO A 61 16.61 9.32 -4.46
N PHE A 62 16.62 10.50 -3.83
CA PHE A 62 15.45 11.35 -3.61
C PHE A 62 14.57 11.47 -4.88
N TRP A 63 15.22 11.55 -6.04
CA TRP A 63 14.58 11.61 -7.35
C TRP A 63 13.78 10.35 -7.72
N GLN A 64 14.28 9.14 -7.42
CA GLN A 64 13.56 7.89 -7.71
C GLN A 64 12.33 7.75 -6.83
N THR A 65 12.41 8.21 -5.57
CA THR A 65 11.28 8.19 -4.63
C THR A 65 10.12 9.07 -5.12
N ILE A 66 10.44 10.28 -5.59
CA ILE A 66 9.46 11.21 -6.16
C ILE A 66 8.88 10.62 -7.45
N SER A 67 9.73 10.09 -8.33
CA SER A 67 9.30 9.47 -9.59
C SER A 67 8.38 8.25 -9.36
N ALA A 68 8.72 7.36 -8.43
CA ALA A 68 7.91 6.20 -8.05
C ALA A 68 6.53 6.62 -7.49
N SER A 69 6.49 7.71 -6.73
CA SER A 69 5.24 8.23 -6.17
C SER A 69 4.36 8.86 -7.27
N PHE A 70 4.95 9.63 -8.18
CA PHE A 70 4.25 10.24 -9.32
C PHE A 70 3.72 9.19 -10.31
N THR A 71 4.49 8.15 -10.60
CA THR A 71 4.07 7.06 -11.49
C THR A 71 2.85 6.30 -10.96
N GLN A 72 2.63 6.27 -9.63
CA GLN A 72 1.42 5.71 -9.04
C GLN A 72 0.25 6.69 -9.01
N LEU A 73 0.50 7.98 -8.91
CA LEU A 73 -0.56 8.99 -8.92
C LEU A 73 -1.34 9.03 -10.24
N ILE A 74 -0.65 8.86 -11.37
CA ILE A 74 -1.25 8.90 -12.71
C ILE A 74 -2.36 7.83 -12.86
N PRO A 75 -2.12 6.53 -12.66
CA PRO A 75 -3.16 5.52 -12.85
C PRO A 75 -4.31 5.65 -11.84
N ILE A 76 -4.05 6.10 -10.61
CA ILE A 76 -5.10 6.22 -9.59
C ILE A 76 -6.00 7.44 -9.90
N SER A 77 -5.42 8.56 -10.32
CA SER A 77 -6.19 9.74 -10.74
C SER A 77 -7.02 9.47 -12.00
N VAL A 78 -6.45 8.79 -12.99
CA VAL A 78 -7.18 8.34 -14.18
C VAL A 78 -8.31 7.39 -13.79
N GLY A 79 -8.05 6.41 -12.93
CA GLY A 79 -9.06 5.48 -12.44
C GLY A 79 -10.22 6.16 -11.72
N TRP A 80 -9.93 7.20 -10.93
CA TRP A 80 -10.95 8.00 -10.25
C TRP A 80 -11.80 8.84 -11.22
N ILE A 81 -11.17 9.49 -12.20
CA ILE A 81 -11.88 10.26 -13.24
C ILE A 81 -12.79 9.34 -14.05
N VAL A 82 -12.28 8.19 -14.51
CA VAL A 82 -13.08 7.21 -15.26
C VAL A 82 -14.23 6.67 -14.41
N ALA A 83 -14.00 6.41 -13.12
CA ALA A 83 -15.06 5.97 -12.21
C ALA A 83 -16.17 7.03 -12.03
N HIS A 84 -15.82 8.31 -12.06
CA HIS A 84 -16.77 9.42 -11.93
C HIS A 84 -17.60 9.63 -13.21
N TYR A 85 -16.96 9.66 -14.38
CA TYR A 85 -17.64 9.97 -15.65
C TYR A 85 -18.26 8.74 -16.33
N PHE A 86 -17.74 7.54 -16.10
CA PHE A 86 -18.20 6.30 -16.75
C PHE A 86 -18.44 5.17 -15.74
N PRO A 87 -19.52 5.24 -14.93
CA PRO A 87 -19.80 4.26 -13.88
C PRO A 87 -20.09 2.85 -14.41
N THR A 88 -20.61 2.72 -15.62
CA THR A 88 -20.84 1.41 -16.25
C THR A 88 -19.52 0.73 -16.65
N ILE A 89 -18.56 1.49 -17.18
CA ILE A 89 -17.22 0.99 -17.53
C ILE A 89 -16.44 0.64 -16.27
N SER A 90 -16.58 1.42 -15.19
CA SER A 90 -15.90 1.15 -13.92
C SER A 90 -16.40 -0.14 -13.25
N LEU A 91 -17.68 -0.50 -13.41
CA LEU A 91 -18.21 -1.78 -12.93
C LEU A 91 -17.53 -2.98 -13.59
N TYR A 92 -17.37 -2.98 -14.92
CA TYR A 92 -16.64 -4.03 -15.62
C TYR A 92 -15.14 -3.99 -15.33
N GLY A 93 -14.57 -2.78 -15.30
CA GLY A 93 -13.17 -2.55 -14.96
C GLY A 93 -12.81 -3.06 -13.57
N SER A 94 -13.67 -2.89 -12.58
CA SER A 94 -13.44 -3.38 -11.20
C SER A 94 -13.33 -4.90 -11.12
N LYS A 95 -14.13 -5.63 -11.91
CA LYS A 95 -14.04 -7.11 -11.98
C LYS A 95 -12.75 -7.55 -12.65
N LEU A 96 -12.36 -6.91 -13.75
CA LEU A 96 -11.09 -7.17 -14.44
C LEU A 96 -9.89 -6.84 -13.55
N LEU A 97 -9.91 -5.72 -12.83
CA LEU A 97 -8.87 -5.33 -11.88
C LEU A 97 -8.75 -6.32 -10.73
N SER A 98 -9.88 -6.83 -10.21
CA SER A 98 -9.85 -7.84 -9.17
C SER A 98 -9.18 -9.13 -9.66
N LEU A 99 -9.51 -9.57 -10.87
CA LEU A 99 -8.92 -10.76 -11.47
C LEU A 99 -7.41 -10.56 -11.72
N SER A 100 -7.01 -9.41 -12.25
CA SER A 100 -5.60 -9.10 -12.51
C SER A 100 -4.79 -8.97 -11.22
N ALA A 101 -5.38 -8.40 -10.16
CA ALA A 101 -4.73 -8.32 -8.85
C ALA A 101 -4.54 -9.71 -8.22
N CYS A 102 -5.54 -10.60 -8.32
CA CYS A 102 -5.41 -11.98 -7.87
C CYS A 102 -4.27 -12.70 -8.60
N LEU A 103 -4.20 -12.56 -9.93
CA LEU A 103 -3.11 -13.10 -10.74
C LEU A 103 -1.75 -12.49 -10.37
N ALA A 104 -1.69 -11.18 -10.13
CA ALA A 104 -0.47 -10.49 -9.72
C ALA A 104 0.03 -10.97 -8.35
N ILE A 105 -0.87 -11.18 -7.39
CA ILE A 105 -0.53 -11.76 -6.08
C ILE A 105 0.02 -13.17 -6.26
N LEU A 106 -0.67 -14.03 -7.01
CA LEU A 106 -0.20 -15.40 -7.26
C LEU A 106 1.17 -15.44 -7.96
N ALA A 107 1.38 -14.59 -8.96
CA ALA A 107 2.67 -14.45 -9.65
C ALA A 107 3.77 -13.90 -8.73
N SER A 108 3.45 -12.96 -7.85
CA SER A 108 4.40 -12.43 -6.87
C SER A 108 4.80 -13.49 -5.83
N MET A 109 3.85 -14.32 -5.39
CA MET A 109 4.15 -15.43 -4.47
C MET A 109 4.99 -16.51 -5.16
N SER A 110 4.61 -16.94 -6.36
CA SER A 110 5.37 -17.96 -7.10
C SER A 110 6.80 -17.51 -7.40
N SER A 111 6.99 -16.28 -7.86
CA SER A 111 8.32 -15.71 -8.09
C SER A 111 9.15 -15.56 -6.81
N SER A 112 8.51 -15.21 -5.69
CA SER A 112 9.20 -15.13 -4.39
C SER A 112 9.65 -16.50 -3.91
N ILE A 113 8.80 -17.53 -4.01
CA ILE A 113 9.17 -18.92 -3.68
C ILE A 113 10.35 -19.39 -4.54
N LEU A 114 10.33 -19.12 -5.86
CA LEU A 114 11.39 -19.53 -6.78
C LEU A 114 12.72 -18.84 -6.49
N LYS A 115 12.70 -17.55 -6.12
CA LYS A 115 13.93 -16.78 -5.84
C LYS A 115 14.55 -17.11 -4.48
N ILE A 116 13.74 -17.44 -3.48
CA ILE A 116 14.18 -17.53 -2.08
C ILE A 116 14.48 -18.99 -1.68
N GLY A 117 13.90 -19.99 -2.36
CA GLY A 117 14.27 -21.41 -2.15
C GLY A 117 14.21 -21.83 -0.67
N THR A 118 15.27 -22.46 -0.15
CA THR A 118 15.36 -22.88 1.27
C THR A 118 15.73 -21.76 2.25
N THR A 119 16.09 -20.57 1.77
CA THR A 119 16.47 -19.42 2.63
C THR A 119 15.27 -18.76 3.33
N ILE A 120 14.04 -19.18 3.00
CA ILE A 120 12.82 -18.78 3.72
C ILE A 120 12.93 -19.10 5.21
N PHE A 121 13.59 -20.21 5.56
CA PHE A 121 13.74 -20.65 6.96
C PHE A 121 14.82 -19.88 7.72
N SER A 122 15.81 -19.29 7.05
CA SER A 122 16.89 -18.55 7.74
C SER A 122 16.48 -17.13 8.15
N GLN A 123 15.46 -16.55 7.52
CA GLN A 123 15.00 -15.17 7.76
C GLN A 123 13.60 -15.10 8.39
N TRP A 124 13.23 -16.09 9.21
CA TRP A 124 11.92 -16.20 9.85
C TRP A 124 11.50 -14.95 10.65
N GLU A 125 12.47 -14.25 11.24
CA GLU A 125 12.24 -13.02 12.03
C GLU A 125 11.60 -11.90 11.21
N ILE A 126 12.00 -11.73 9.94
CA ILE A 126 11.48 -10.67 9.07
C ILE A 126 9.99 -10.86 8.78
N TYR A 127 9.57 -12.12 8.62
CA TYR A 127 8.17 -12.46 8.40
C TYR A 127 7.32 -12.19 9.65
N ILE A 128 7.83 -12.53 10.84
CA ILE A 128 7.13 -12.23 12.10
C ILE A 128 6.96 -10.72 12.29
N VAL A 129 8.03 -9.95 12.12
CA VAL A 129 7.96 -8.48 12.24
C VAL A 129 6.96 -7.90 11.25
N SER A 130 6.92 -8.41 10.02
CA SER A 130 5.97 -7.97 8.99
C SER A 130 4.52 -8.28 9.37
N ILE A 131 4.24 -9.49 9.88
CA ILE A 131 2.90 -9.90 10.33
C ILE A 131 2.44 -9.03 11.51
N VAL A 132 3.32 -8.85 12.49
CA VAL A 132 3.04 -8.02 13.68
C VAL A 132 2.73 -6.58 13.26
N LEU A 133 3.55 -6.00 12.37
CA LEU A 133 3.34 -4.65 11.86
C LEU A 133 1.98 -4.51 11.15
N SER A 134 1.59 -5.47 10.32
CA SER A 134 0.28 -5.48 9.68
C SER A 134 -0.87 -5.58 10.69
N ILE A 135 -0.75 -6.45 11.70
CA ILE A 135 -1.77 -6.59 12.76
C ILE A 135 -1.94 -5.27 13.53
N PHE A 136 -0.83 -4.62 13.91
CA PHE A 136 -0.89 -3.30 14.53
C PHE A 136 -1.54 -2.27 13.61
N GLY A 137 -1.22 -2.28 12.31
CA GLY A 137 -1.87 -1.41 11.32
C GLY A 137 -3.39 -1.60 11.29
N TYR A 138 -3.87 -2.84 11.26
CA TYR A 138 -5.32 -3.14 11.33
C TYR A 138 -5.95 -2.65 12.64
N LEU A 139 -5.31 -2.89 13.79
CA LEU A 139 -5.81 -2.46 15.10
C LEU A 139 -5.88 -0.93 15.23
N ILE A 140 -4.86 -0.23 14.74
CA ILE A 140 -4.82 1.23 14.72
C ILE A 140 -5.90 1.78 13.78
N GLY A 141 -6.03 1.23 12.58
CA GLY A 141 -7.09 1.62 11.64
C GLY A 141 -8.49 1.42 12.22
N TRP A 142 -8.73 0.28 12.86
CA TRP A 142 -10.03 0.01 13.50
C TRP A 142 -10.31 0.93 14.69
N SER A 143 -9.31 1.16 15.54
CA SER A 143 -9.47 2.03 16.72
C SER A 143 -9.71 3.49 16.32
N LEU A 144 -8.97 4.02 15.33
CA LEU A 144 -9.22 5.35 14.76
C LEU A 144 -10.62 5.45 14.14
N ALA A 145 -11.04 4.44 13.37
CA ALA A 145 -12.39 4.44 12.79
C ALA A 145 -13.49 4.48 13.86
N LYS A 146 -13.30 3.76 14.97
CA LYS A 146 -14.22 3.80 16.12
C LYS A 146 -14.20 5.14 16.83
N LEU A 147 -13.04 5.74 17.05
CA LEU A 147 -12.90 7.05 17.67
C LEU A 147 -13.61 8.14 16.85
N MET A 148 -13.52 8.05 15.53
CA MET A 148 -14.20 8.95 14.59
C MET A 148 -15.69 8.61 14.39
N LYS A 149 -16.22 7.60 15.07
CA LYS A 149 -17.63 7.14 14.97
C LYS A 149 -18.07 6.84 13.54
N LEU A 150 -17.17 6.27 12.72
CA LEU A 150 -17.47 5.92 11.34
C LEU A 150 -18.44 4.75 11.22
N ASN A 151 -19.16 4.69 10.11
CA ASN A 151 -20.04 3.57 9.78
C ASN A 151 -19.24 2.26 9.66
N PRO A 152 -19.85 1.08 9.92
CA PRO A 152 -19.15 -0.20 9.88
C PRO A 152 -18.52 -0.49 8.50
N PHE A 153 -19.17 -0.06 7.41
CA PHE A 153 -18.64 -0.14 6.05
C PHE A 153 -17.34 0.67 5.87
N GLN A 154 -17.30 1.87 6.44
CA GLN A 154 -16.14 2.77 6.37
C GLN A 154 -15.01 2.31 7.29
N CYS A 155 -15.35 1.77 8.46
CA CYS A 155 -14.40 1.18 9.39
C CYS A 155 -13.64 0.00 8.78
N ARG A 156 -14.33 -0.88 8.03
CA ARG A 156 -13.68 -1.96 7.27
C ARG A 156 -12.67 -1.41 6.27
N SER A 157 -13.07 -0.42 5.46
CA SER A 157 -12.18 0.21 4.48
C SER A 157 -10.95 0.84 5.13
N LEU A 158 -11.13 1.60 6.22
CA LEU A 158 -10.02 2.24 6.92
C LEU A 158 -9.04 1.21 7.51
N CYS A 159 -9.57 0.16 8.15
CA CYS A 159 -8.79 -0.93 8.72
C CYS A 159 -7.88 -1.58 7.65
N PHE A 160 -8.43 -1.91 6.48
CA PHE A 160 -7.66 -2.49 5.38
C PHE A 160 -6.57 -1.56 4.85
N HIS A 161 -6.87 -0.27 4.70
CA HIS A 161 -5.88 0.70 4.23
C HIS A 161 -4.74 0.94 5.22
N CYS A 162 -4.99 0.82 6.53
CA CYS A 162 -3.94 0.94 7.54
C CYS A 162 -3.08 -0.32 7.69
N GLY A 163 -3.66 -1.52 7.54
CA GLY A 163 -2.93 -2.78 7.70
C GLY A 163 -2.23 -3.31 6.43
N MET A 164 -2.77 -3.00 5.24
CA MET A 164 -2.21 -3.44 3.95
C MET A 164 -1.38 -2.35 3.27
N GLN A 165 -0.10 -2.32 3.61
CA GLN A 165 0.89 -1.39 3.05
C GLN A 165 1.35 -1.79 1.64
N ASN A 166 1.81 -0.82 0.86
CA ASN A 166 2.29 -1.04 -0.50
C ASN A 166 3.77 -1.49 -0.50
N THR A 167 3.97 -2.80 -0.40
CA THR A 167 5.30 -3.41 -0.39
C THR A 167 6.04 -3.26 -1.72
N THR A 168 5.33 -3.19 -2.85
CA THR A 168 5.92 -3.03 -4.19
C THR A 168 6.72 -1.74 -4.31
N VAL A 169 6.21 -0.63 -3.76
CA VAL A 169 6.92 0.66 -3.72
C VAL A 169 8.19 0.55 -2.91
N SER A 170 8.09 -0.09 -1.75
CA SER A 170 9.22 -0.24 -0.84
C SER A 170 10.36 -1.03 -1.51
N ILE A 171 10.03 -2.10 -2.23
CA ILE A 171 11.00 -2.93 -2.96
C ILE A 171 11.60 -2.13 -4.13
N ALA A 172 10.78 -1.42 -4.90
CA ALA A 172 11.23 -0.65 -6.06
C ALA A 172 12.19 0.50 -5.71
N ILE A 173 12.21 0.95 -4.45
CA ILE A 173 13.14 1.98 -3.97
C ILE A 173 14.43 1.36 -3.39
N ILE A 174 14.36 0.10 -2.93
CA ILE A 174 15.51 -0.64 -2.40
C ILE A 174 16.37 -1.23 -3.54
N GLN A 175 15.76 -1.55 -4.68
CA GLN A 175 16.40 -2.11 -5.88
C GLN A 175 16.91 -1.02 -6.81
#